data_AF-A0A7V4G839-F1
#
_entry.id   AF-A0A7V4G839-F1
#
_cell.length_a   1.000
_cell.length_b   1.000
_cell.length_c   1.000
_cell.angle_alpha   90.00
_cell.angle_beta   90.00
_cell.angle_gamma   90.00
#
_symmetry.space_group_name_H-M   'P 1'
#
loop_
_entity.id
_entity.type
_entity.pdbx_description
1 polymer ?
#
loop_
_entity_poly.entity_id
_entity_poly.type
_entity_poly.pdbx_seq_one_letter_code
_entity_poly.pdbx_strand_id
1 'polypeptide(L)' 'ATFVDMEVAVDKNLITSRKPEDLPAFMRAVIAALAA' A
#
# COMPACT_ATOMS: atom_id res chain seq x y z
N ALA A 1 -3.57 4.18 -16.64
CA ALA A 1 -2.94 4.12 -15.31
C ALA A 1 -3.18 5.46 -14.63
N THR A 2 -3.65 5.46 -13.39
CA THR A 2 -3.88 6.68 -12.61
C THR A 2 -2.84 6.72 -11.50
N PHE A 3 -2.00 7.75 -11.50
CA PHE A 3 -1.04 7.98 -10.42
C PHE A 3 -1.72 8.80 -9.31
N VAL A 4 -1.53 8.41 -8.06
CA VAL A 4 -2.04 9.11 -6.88
C VAL A 4 -0.91 9.29 -5.88
N ASP A 5 -0.77 10.50 -5.34
CA ASP A 5 0.28 10.81 -4.36
C ASP A 5 -0.21 10.48 -2.94
N MET A 6 0.04 9.24 -2.50
CA MET A 6 -0.35 8.72 -1.19
C MET A 6 0.74 7.81 -0.60
N GLU A 7 0.83 7.75 0.73
CA GLU A 7 1.81 6.89 1.43
C GLU A 7 1.63 5.40 1.08
N VAL A 8 0.39 4.94 0.99
CA VAL A 8 0.03 3.60 0.50
C VAL A 8 -1.22 3.68 -0.35
N ALA A 9 -1.21 3.04 -1.51
CA ALA A 9 -2.36 2.87 -2.38
C ALA A 9 -2.74 1.38 -2.42
N VAL A 10 -4.04 1.10 -2.22
CA VAL A 10 -4.60 -0.26 -2.27
C VAL A 10 -5.67 -0.29 -3.35
N ASP A 11 -5.43 -1.06 -4.40
CA ASP A 11 -6.38 -1.35 -5.46
C ASP A 11 -6.57 -2.86 -5.58
N LYS A 12 -7.62 -3.38 -4.93
CA LYS A 12 -7.88 -4.82 -4.79
C LYS A 12 -6.67 -5.55 -4.19
N ASN A 13 -5.95 -6.31 -5.01
CA ASN A 13 -4.77 -7.08 -4.60
C ASN A 13 -3.45 -6.36 -4.89
N LEU A 14 -3.50 -5.19 -5.53
CA LEU A 14 -2.32 -4.38 -5.82
C LEU A 14 -2.12 -3.35 -4.71
N ILE A 15 -1.02 -3.51 -3.97
CA ILE A 15 -0.62 -2.61 -2.90
C ILE A 15 0.71 -1.97 -3.31
N THR A 16 0.80 -0.64 -3.30
CA THR A 16 2.02 0.10 -3.66
C THR A 16 2.27 1.26 -2.70
N SER A 17 3.53 1.66 -2.57
CA SER A 17 4.01 2.83 -1.79
C SER A 17 5.07 3.59 -2.57
N ARG A 18 5.30 4.86 -2.22
CA ARG A 18 6.13 5.77 -3.03
C ARG A 18 7.63 5.64 -2.73
N LYS A 19 7.98 5.40 -1.47
CA LYS A 19 9.35 5.48 -0.95
C LYS A 19 9.54 4.67 0.35
N PRO A 20 10.78 4.34 0.75
CA PRO A 20 11.04 3.48 1.91
C PRO A 20 10.45 3.99 3.24
N GLU A 21 10.27 5.29 3.41
CA GLU A 21 9.68 5.87 4.62
C GLU A 21 8.21 5.48 4.81
N ASP A 22 7.51 5.12 3.72
CA ASP A 22 6.13 4.67 3.74
C ASP A 22 6.01 3.16 4.10
N LEU A 23 7.13 2.46 4.33
CA LEU A 23 7.16 1.03 4.64
C LEU A 23 6.23 0.62 5.79
N PRO A 24 6.11 1.36 6.92
CA PRO A 24 5.17 1.00 7.97
C PRO A 24 3.71 0.98 7.50
N ALA A 25 3.32 1.90 6.59
CA ALA A 25 1.98 1.94 6.02
C ALA A 25 1.76 0.79 5.03
N PHE A 26 2.76 0.51 4.19
CA PHE A 26 2.76 -0.64 3.28
C PHE A 26 2.56 -1.97 4.02
N MET A 27 3.36 -2.21 5.07
CA MET A 27 3.30 -3.46 5.85
C MET A 27 1.94 -3.65 6.51
N ARG A 28 1.34 -2.59 7.06
CA ARG A 28 -0.02 -2.66 7.63
C ARG A 28 -1.06 -3.05 6.58
N ALA A 29 -0.98 -2.49 5.38
CA ALA A 29 -1.90 -2.81 4.28
C ALA A 29 -1.75 -4.27 3.82
N VAL A 30 -0.52 -4.78 3.70
CA VAL A 30 -0.26 -6.18 3.32
C VAL A 30 -0.81 -7.14 4.38
N ILE A 31 -0.54 -6.88 5.67
CA ILE A 31 -1.05 -7.72 6.76
C ILE A 31 -2.59 -7.73 6.76
N ALA A 32 -3.23 -6.58 6.58
CA ALA A 32 -4.68 -6.49 6.51
C ALA A 32 -5.27 -7.27 5.33
N ALA A 33 -4.62 -7.24 4.16
CA ALA A 33 -5.06 -7.97 2.97
C ALA A 33 -4.95 -9.49 3.12
N LEU A 34 -3.98 -9.98 3.91
CA LEU A 34 -3.77 -11.42 4.15
C LEU A 34 -4.55 -11.97 5.37
N ALA A 35 -5.03 -11.10 6.24
CA ALA A 35 -5.81 -11.48 7.42
C ALA A 35 -7.30 -11.72 7.12
N ALA A 36 -7.73 -11.46 5.88
CA ALA A 36 -9.11 -11.62 5.41
C ALA A 36 -9.40 -13.02 4.87
#